data_AF-A0A067M5E3-F1
#
_entry.id   AF-A0A067M5E3-F1
#
_cell.length_a   1.000
_cell.length_b   1.000
_cell.length_c   1.000
_cell.angle_alpha   90.00
_cell.angle_beta   90.00
_cell.angle_gamma   90.00
#
_symmetry.space_group_name_H-M   'P 1'
#
loop_
_entity.id
_entity.type
_entity.pdbx_description
1 polymer ?
#
loop_
_entity_poly.entity_id
_entity_poly.type
_entity_poly.pdbx_seq_one_letter_code
_entity_poly.pdbx_strand_id
1 'polypeptide(L)'
;IDSIKWLAKGGIEGKQHASLLVNFTSVEAADRAIFHGMYADRHCVVHKYVPPPPQCYNCQKFGHFSASCREKGKPVCGRCAGPHELKNC
;
A
#
# COMPACT_ATOMS: atom_id res chain seq x y z
N ILE A 1 -6.22 14.81 14.06
CA ILE A 1 -5.30 13.97 13.26
C ILE A 1 -4.45 13.21 14.25
N ASP A 2 -4.31 11.90 14.05
CA ASP A 2 -3.48 11.03 14.90
C ASP A 2 -2.03 11.02 14.38
N SER A 3 -1.86 10.69 13.11
CA SER A 3 -0.55 10.55 12.50
C SER A 3 -0.59 10.84 11.00
N ILE A 4 0.54 11.27 10.45
CA ILE A 4 0.72 11.54 9.03
C ILE A 4 2.01 10.85 8.60
N LYS A 5 1.96 10.15 7.47
CA LYS A 5 3.14 9.57 6.84
C LYS A 5 3.02 9.57 5.33
N TRP A 6 4.15 9.43 4.65
CA TRP A 6 4.13 9.11 3.23
C TRP A 6 3.61 7.68 2.99
N LEU A 7 2.75 7.51 2.00
CA LEU A 7 2.30 6.18 1.59
C LEU A 7 3.45 5.35 1.00
N ALA A 8 4.27 5.99 0.15
CA ALA A 8 5.46 5.37 -0.42
C ALA A 8 6.66 5.48 0.52
N LYS A 9 7.42 4.39 0.67
CA LYS A 9 8.72 4.41 1.34
C LYS A 9 9.65 5.37 0.59
N GLY A 10 10.29 6.30 1.31
CA GLY A 10 11.11 7.37 0.72
C GLY A 10 10.34 8.65 0.35
N GLY A 11 9.01 8.69 0.53
CA GLY A 11 8.23 9.90 0.32
C GLY A 11 8.34 10.47 -1.10
N ILE A 12 8.83 11.71 -1.20
CA ILE A 12 9.01 12.47 -2.44
C ILE A 12 10.41 12.33 -3.06
N GLU A 13 11.32 11.58 -2.44
CA GLU A 13 12.69 11.44 -2.96
C GLU A 13 12.67 10.86 -4.39
N GLY A 14 13.22 11.62 -5.34
CA GLY A 14 13.20 11.26 -6.77
C GLY A 14 11.83 11.34 -7.46
N LYS A 15 10.82 11.97 -6.84
CA LYS A 15 9.45 12.05 -7.37
C LYS A 15 8.95 13.49 -7.41
N GLN A 16 8.18 13.83 -8.44
CA GLN A 16 7.49 15.12 -8.50
C GLN A 16 6.28 15.18 -7.56
N HIS A 17 5.63 14.04 -7.30
CA HIS A 17 4.44 13.95 -6.44
C HIS A 17 4.46 12.67 -5.60
N ALA A 18 3.87 12.73 -4.41
CA ALA A 18 3.62 11.57 -3.55
C ALA A 18 2.33 11.75 -2.74
N SER A 19 1.74 10.65 -2.30
CA SER A 19 0.52 10.65 -1.49
C SER A 19 0.84 10.58 -0.01
N LEU A 20 0.14 11.41 0.77
CA LEU A 20 0.13 11.32 2.23
C LEU A 20 -0.95 10.35 2.69
N LEU A 21 -0.63 9.56 3.70
CA LEU A 21 -1.56 8.78 4.47
C LEU A 21 -1.78 9.49 5.81
N VAL A 22 -2.99 10.01 6.00
CA VAL A 22 -3.40 10.74 7.19
C VAL A 22 -4.34 9.87 8.00
N ASN A 23 -3.96 9.57 9.24
CA ASN A 23 -4.80 8.85 10.19
C ASN A 23 -5.60 9.85 11.02
N PHE A 24 -6.89 9.59 11.18
CA PHE A 24 -7.81 10.38 11.99
C PHE A 24 -8.28 9.56 13.19
N THR A 25 -8.42 10.22 14.34
CA THR A 25 -9.01 9.63 15.55
C THR A 25 -10.54 9.62 15.53
N SER A 26 -11.16 10.49 14.71
CA SER A 26 -12.61 10.64 14.58
C SER A 26 -13.02 10.36 13.13
N VAL A 27 -14.12 9.62 12.98
CA VAL A 27 -14.74 9.32 11.68
C VAL A 27 -15.25 10.60 11.05
N GLU A 28 -15.87 11.46 11.84
CA GLU A 28 -16.42 12.75 11.39
C GLU A 28 -15.32 13.64 10.80
N ALA A 29 -14.14 13.67 11.44
CA ALA A 29 -12.99 14.42 10.92
C ALA A 29 -12.46 13.83 9.60
N ALA A 30 -12.44 12.50 9.47
CA ALA A 30 -12.06 11.83 8.23
C ALA A 30 -13.05 12.10 7.09
N ASP A 31 -14.35 12.02 7.37
CA ASP A 31 -15.41 12.27 6.38
C ASP A 31 -15.39 13.72 5.91
N ARG A 32 -15.16 14.68 6.81
CA ARG A 32 -14.96 16.09 6.44
C ARG A 32 -13.74 16.27 5.54
N ALA A 33 -12.64 15.59 5.83
CA ALA A 33 -11.45 15.64 4.98
C ALA A 33 -11.71 15.03 3.59
N ILE A 34 -12.45 13.91 3.51
CA ILE A 34 -12.84 13.29 2.23
C ILE A 34 -13.75 14.22 1.43
N PHE A 35 -14.76 14.82 2.08
CA PHE A 35 -15.76 15.65 1.41
C PHE A 35 -15.21 17.02 0.97
N HIS A 36 -14.41 17.67 1.82
CA HIS A 36 -13.89 19.02 1.54
C HIS A 36 -12.47 19.04 0.99
N GLY A 37 -11.76 17.91 0.99
CA GLY A 37 -10.32 17.85 0.75
C GLY A 37 -9.50 18.36 1.93
N MET A 38 -8.19 18.42 1.73
CA MET A 38 -7.22 18.94 2.71
C MET A 38 -6.23 19.88 2.03
N TYR A 39 -5.66 20.81 2.78
CA TYR A 39 -4.63 21.71 2.27
C TYR A 39 -3.23 21.23 2.71
N ALA A 40 -2.35 21.01 1.73
CA ALA A 40 -0.93 20.71 1.92
C ALA A 40 -0.16 21.36 0.75
N ASP A 41 0.32 22.59 0.97
CA ASP A 41 0.83 23.56 -0.04
C ASP A 41 -0.16 23.97 -1.13
N ARG A 42 -1.12 23.10 -1.44
CA ARG A 42 -2.24 23.26 -2.36
C ARG A 42 -3.45 22.53 -1.80
N HIS A 43 -4.63 22.83 -2.35
CA HIS A 43 -5.80 22.00 -2.08
C HIS A 43 -5.63 20.62 -2.74
N CYS A 44 -5.80 19.59 -1.93
CA CYS A 44 -5.62 18.19 -2.30
C CYS A 44 -6.95 17.46 -2.09
N VAL A 45 -7.36 16.73 -3.12
CA VAL A 45 -8.48 15.79 -3.02
C VAL A 45 -8.07 14.63 -2.12
N VAL A 46 -8.98 14.23 -1.24
CA VAL A 46 -8.75 13.17 -0.25
C VAL A 46 -9.64 11.99 -0.58
N HIS A 47 -9.07 10.79 -0.51
CA HIS A 47 -9.80 9.54 -0.67
C HIS A 47 -9.56 8.64 0.54
N LYS A 48 -10.57 7.83 0.88
CA LYS A 48 -10.40 6.77 1.87
C LYS A 48 -9.34 5.79 1.37
N TYR A 49 -8.34 5.52 2.21
CA TYR A 49 -7.31 4.54 1.88
C TYR A 49 -7.89 3.12 1.92
N VAL A 50 -7.73 2.40 0.81
CA VAL A 50 -8.05 0.97 0.70
C VAL A 50 -6.72 0.25 0.43
N PRO A 51 -6.21 -0.55 1.38
CA PRO A 51 -4.97 -1.29 1.16
C PRO A 51 -5.15 -2.29 0.01
N PRO A 52 -4.09 -2.55 -0.78
CA PRO A 52 -4.16 -3.57 -1.83
C PRO A 52 -4.48 -4.94 -1.23
N PRO A 53 -5.14 -5.83 -1.99
CA PRO A 53 -5.39 -7.19 -1.53
C PRO A 53 -4.06 -7.88 -1.21
N PRO A 54 -4.03 -8.77 -0.20
CA PRO A 54 -2.81 -9.47 0.18
C PRO A 54 -2.30 -10.30 -0.99
N GLN A 55 -1.02 -10.14 -1.31
CA GLN A 55 -0.31 -10.93 -2.31
C GLN A 55 0.59 -11.95 -1.61
N CYS A 56 0.51 -13.20 -2.04
CA CYS A 56 1.35 -14.26 -1.53
C CYS A 56 2.73 -14.22 -2.19
N TYR A 57 3.79 -13.95 -1.44
CA TYR A 57 5.16 -13.94 -1.99
C TYR A 57 5.74 -15.33 -2.27
N ASN A 58 5.03 -16.40 -1.93
CA ASN A 58 5.38 -17.76 -2.35
C ASN A 58 4.83 -18.06 -3.75
N CYS A 59 3.51 -17.98 -3.97
CA CYS A 59 2.90 -18.37 -5.25
C CYS A 59 2.46 -17.20 -6.15
N GLN A 60 2.70 -15.96 -5.74
CA GLN A 60 2.31 -14.71 -6.41
C GLN A 60 0.79 -14.48 -6.60
N LYS A 61 -0.07 -15.35 -6.07
CA LYS A 61 -1.54 -15.20 -6.10
C LYS A 61 -2.03 -14.22 -5.04
N PHE A 62 -3.17 -13.58 -5.31
CA PHE A 62 -3.85 -12.69 -4.38
C PHE A 62 -4.78 -13.43 -3.40
N GLY A 63 -5.17 -12.75 -2.33
CA GLY A 63 -6.18 -13.21 -1.36
C GLY A 63 -5.60 -13.92 -0.12
N HIS A 64 -4.29 -14.10 -0.03
CA HIS A 64 -3.63 -14.67 1.15
C HIS A 64 -2.16 -14.24 1.24
N PHE A 65 -1.59 -14.34 2.44
CA PHE A 65 -0.15 -14.17 2.67
C PHE A 65 0.59 -15.50 2.55
N SER A 66 1.92 -15.46 2.38
CA SER A 66 2.77 -16.65 2.27
C SER A 66 2.60 -17.63 3.43
N ALA A 67 2.37 -17.13 4.65
CA ALA A 67 2.12 -17.95 5.84
C ALA A 67 0.91 -18.89 5.70
N SER A 68 -0.12 -18.45 4.98
CA SER A 68 -1.36 -19.19 4.72
C SER A 68 -1.39 -19.86 3.34
N CYS A 69 -0.26 -19.88 2.63
CA CYS A 69 -0.19 -20.48 1.31
C CYS A 69 -0.35 -22.00 1.38
N ARG A 70 -1.18 -22.55 0.48
CA ARG A 70 -1.37 -24.01 0.34
C ARG A 70 -0.26 -24.68 -0.47
N GLU A 71 0.45 -23.92 -1.31
CA GLU A 71 1.51 -24.39 -2.22
C GLU A 71 2.91 -24.21 -1.58
N LYS A 72 3.07 -24.56 -0.30
CA LYS A 72 4.33 -24.37 0.43
C LYS A 72 5.48 -25.13 -0.26
N GLY A 73 6.64 -24.49 -0.38
CA GLY A 73 7.83 -25.07 -1.02
C GLY A 73 7.81 -25.04 -2.55
N LYS A 74 6.80 -24.43 -3.17
CA LYS A 74 6.72 -24.21 -4.62
C LYS A 74 6.74 -22.71 -4.93
N PRO A 75 7.90 -22.03 -4.77
CA PRO A 75 7.99 -20.61 -5.00
C PRO A 75 7.85 -20.30 -6.49
N VAL A 76 7.10 -19.23 -6.77
CA VAL A 76 6.98 -18.59 -8.07
C VAL A 76 7.66 -17.22 -7.96
N CYS A 77 8.58 -16.96 -8.88
CA CYS A 77 9.35 -15.73 -8.88
C CYS A 77 8.45 -14.53 -9.17
N GLY A 78 8.43 -13.54 -8.27
CA GLY A 78 7.67 -12.30 -8.46
C GLY A 78 8.19 -11.40 -9.59
N ARG A 79 9.34 -11.72 -10.20
CA ARG A 79 9.93 -10.99 -11.33
C ARG A 79 9.66 -11.67 -12.67
N CYS A 80 9.94 -12.96 -12.80
CA CYS A 80 9.89 -13.68 -14.09
C CYS A 80 8.85 -14.82 -14.15
N ALA A 81 8.10 -15.06 -13.06
CA ALA A 81 7.15 -16.17 -12.91
C ALA A 81 7.75 -17.59 -13.01
N GLY A 82 9.08 -17.74 -12.97
CA GLY A 82 9.75 -19.04 -12.94
C GLY A 82 9.59 -19.79 -11.61
N PRO A 83 9.83 -21.13 -11.58
CA PRO A 83 9.68 -21.98 -10.40
C PRO A 83 10.88 -21.86 -9.44
N HIS A 84 11.18 -20.64 -8.99
CA HIS A 84 12.25 -20.34 -8.05
C HIS A 84 11.91 -19.13 -7.17
N GLU A 85 12.64 -18.96 -6.07
CA GLU A 85 12.55 -17.78 -5.22
C GLU A 85 13.16 -16.54 -5.89
N LEU A 86 12.61 -15.36 -5.66
CA LEU A 86 13.10 -14.10 -6.25
C LEU A 86 14.61 -13.86 -6.08
N LYS A 87 15.20 -14.33 -4.98
CA LYS A 87 16.65 -14.18 -4.71
C LYS A 87 17.55 -15.02 -5.64
N ASN A 88 16.98 -16.05 -6.28
CA ASN A 88 17.65 -16.94 -7.21
C ASN A 88 17.29 -16.62 -8.67
N CYS A 89 16.70 -15.44 -8.91
CA CYS A 89 16.29 -14.96 -10.23
C CYS A 89 17.41 -14.17 -10.91
#